data_AF-A0A815G3X2-F1
#
_entry.id   AF-A0A815G3X2-F1
#
_cell.length_a   1.000
_cell.length_b   1.000
_cell.length_c   1.000
_cell.angle_alpha   90.00
_cell.angle_beta   90.00
_cell.angle_gamma   90.00
#
_symmetry.space_group_name_H-M   'P 1'
#
loop_
_entity.id
_entity.type
_entity.pdbx_description
1 polymer ?
#
loop_
_entity_poly.entity_id
_entity_poly.type
_entity_poly.pdbx_seq_one_letter_code
_entity_poly.pdbx_strand_id
1 'polypeptide(L)' 'MSGTMCEAMAQAVEKSKFILISMSETYKQSVPCKNEAVYAWDRRKTIIPLKMKKVDWDDWLGFYCS' A
#
# COMPACT_ATOMS: atom_id res chain seq x y z
N MET A 1 5.18 9.83 23.23
CA MET A 1 4.72 9.04 22.07
C MET A 1 4.45 10.02 20.94
N SER A 2 5.49 10.36 20.18
CA SER A 2 5.43 11.36 19.10
C SER A 2 5.55 10.64 17.76
N GLY A 3 4.74 9.60 17.57
CA GLY A 3 4.81 8.80 16.36
C GLY A 3 4.10 9.52 15.22
N THR A 4 4.84 9.88 14.18
CA THR A 4 4.25 10.42 12.96
C THR A 4 3.32 9.38 12.32
N MET A 5 2.35 9.80 11.50
CA MET A 5 1.42 8.85 10.83
C MET A 5 2.18 7.72 10.10
N CYS A 6 3.35 8.03 9.53
CA CYS A 6 4.22 7.06 8.86
C CYS A 6 4.75 5.96 9.81
N GLU A 7 5.10 6.28 11.06
CA GLU A 7 5.58 5.29 12.03
C GLU A 7 4.47 4.33 12.46
N ALA A 8 3.26 4.85 12.66
CA ALA A 8 2.10 4.02 12.98
C ALA A 8 1.77 3.07 11.82
N MET A 9 1.84 3.55 10.57
CA MET A 9 1.65 2.74 9.36
C MET A 9 2.76 1.68 9.22
N ALA A 10 4.03 2.04 9.45
CA ALA A 10 5.14 1.10 9.40
C ALA A 10 4.98 -0.04 10.43
N GLN A 11 4.61 0.29 11.67
CA GLN A 11 4.33 -0.72 12.69
C GLN A 11 3.14 -1.63 12.32
N ALA A 12 2.10 -1.06 11.69
CA ALA A 12 0.96 -1.83 11.20
C ALA A 12 1.40 -2.83 10.13
N VAL A 13 2.23 -2.41 9.18
CA VAL A 13 2.79 -3.29 8.14
C VAL A 13 3.61 -4.42 8.74
N GLU A 14 4.43 -4.13 9.74
CA GLU A 14 5.29 -5.13 10.39
C GLU A 14 4.50 -6.20 11.14
N LYS A 15 3.47 -5.79 11.90
CA LYS A 15 2.61 -6.70 12.66
C LYS A 15 1.61 -7.46 11.80
N SER A 16 1.38 -7.01 10.57
CA SER A 16 0.41 -7.63 9.66
C SER A 16 1.00 -8.85 8.93
N LYS A 17 0.14 -9.85 8.71
CA LYS A 17 0.48 -11.07 7.97
C LYS A 17 0.30 -10.91 6.46
N PHE A 18 -0.67 -10.10 6.06
CA PHE A 18 -0.93 -9.70 4.68
C PHE A 18 -1.41 -8.26 4.66
N ILE A 19 -1.16 -7.55 3.56
CA ILE A 19 -1.54 -6.16 3.35
C ILE A 19 -2.55 -6.12 2.22
N LEU A 20 -3.76 -5.64 2.51
CA LEU A 20 -4.80 -5.44 1.51
C LEU A 20 -4.73 -4.01 1.00
N ILE A 21 -4.40 -3.82 -0.27
CA ILE A 21 -4.32 -2.49 -0.88
C ILE A 21 -5.55 -2.27 -1.74
N SER A 22 -6.44 -1.35 -1.33
CA SER A 22 -7.54 -0.90 -2.17
C SER A 22 -7.04 0.08 -3.22
N MET A 23 -6.85 -0.43 -4.44
CA MET A 23 -6.40 0.37 -5.59
C MET A 23 -7.53 1.30 -6.01
N SER A 24 -7.58 2.50 -5.43
CA SER A 24 -8.46 3.62 -5.80
C SER A 24 -7.63 4.77 -6.41
N GLU A 25 -8.29 5.67 -7.14
CA GLU A 25 -7.63 6.84 -7.71
C GLU A 25 -7.11 7.80 -6.62
N THR A 26 -7.85 7.89 -5.50
CA THR A 26 -7.41 8.63 -4.31
C THR A 26 -6.20 7.98 -3.64
N TYR A 27 -6.09 6.65 -3.65
CA TYR A 27 -4.93 5.93 -3.15
C TYR A 27 -3.69 6.23 -4.00
N LYS A 28 -3.86 6.26 -5.33
CA LYS A 28 -2.80 6.61 -6.28
C LYS A 28 -2.24 8.02 -6.06
N GLN A 29 -3.09 8.98 -5.69
CA GLN A 29 -2.69 10.39 -5.48
C GLN A 29 -2.08 10.64 -4.08
N SER A 30 -2.23 9.71 -3.14
CA SER A 30 -1.78 9.88 -1.77
C SER A 30 -0.33 9.43 -1.57
N VAL A 31 0.56 10.40 -1.29
CA VAL A 31 1.98 10.17 -0.97
C VAL A 31 2.19 9.20 0.21
N PRO A 32 1.49 9.32 1.37
CA PRO A 32 1.68 8.37 2.47
C PRO A 32 1.24 6.95 2.11
N CYS A 33 0.17 6.79 1.32
CA CYS A 33 -0.28 5.49 0.84
C CYS A 33 0.74 4.83 -0.11
N LYS A 34 1.36 5.62 -0.99
CA LYS A 34 2.45 5.14 -1.84
C LYS A 34 3.64 4.65 -1.01
N ASN A 35 4.05 5.43 0.00
CA ASN A 35 5.16 5.04 0.87
C ASN A 35 4.84 3.77 1.67
N GLU A 36 3.60 3.60 2.12
CA GLU A 36 3.16 2.37 2.81
C GLU A 36 3.25 1.14 1.90
N ALA A 37 2.77 1.24 0.65
CA ALA A 37 2.84 0.15 -0.31
C ALA A 37 4.29 -0.23 -0.63
N VAL A 38 5.15 0.77 -0.85
CA VAL A 38 6.59 0.57 -1.08
C VAL A 38 7.26 -0.06 0.14
N TYR A 39 6.92 0.37 1.36
CA TYR A 39 7.45 -0.19 2.59
C TYR A 39 7.01 -1.65 2.78
N ALA A 40 5.74 -1.96 2.54
CA ALA A 40 5.22 -3.32 2.58
C ALA A 40 5.92 -4.25 1.57
N TRP A 41 6.22 -3.73 0.38
CA TRP A 41 6.96 -4.44 -0.65
C TRP A 41 8.42 -4.70 -0.25
N ASP A 42 9.12 -3.68 0.28
CA ASP A 42 10.50 -3.82 0.77
C ASP A 42 10.60 -4.87 1.90
N ARG A 43 9.60 -4.90 2.79
CA ARG A 43 9.49 -5.91 3.86
C ARG A 43 9.02 -7.28 3.37
N ARG A 44 8.84 -7.48 2.05
CA ARG A 44 8.38 -8.73 1.40
C ARG A 44 7.08 -9.28 2.01
N LYS A 45 6.18 -8.39 2.43
CA LYS A 45 4.88 -8.79 2.94
C LYS A 45 3.99 -9.26 1.79
N THR A 46 3.09 -10.20 2.08
CA THR A 46 2.08 -10.63 1.09
C THR A 46 1.11 -9.49 0.85
N ILE A 47 1.21 -8.86 -0.32
CA ILE A 47 0.32 -7.78 -0.74
C ILE A 47 -0.78 -8.37 -1.60
N ILE A 48 -2.03 -8.07 -1.24
CA ILE A 48 -3.23 -8.46 -1.98
C ILE A 48 -3.81 -7.17 -2.57
N PRO A 49 -3.63 -6.90 -3.86
CA PRO A 49 -4.20 -5.73 -4.48
C PRO A 49 -5.69 -5.96 -4.78
N LEU A 50 -6.54 -5.03 -4.34
CA LEU A 50 -7.98 -5.04 -4.61
C LEU A 50 -8.32 -3.96 -5.64
N LYS A 51 -8.75 -4.39 -6.83
CA LYS A 51 -9.21 -3.49 -7.89
C LYS A 51 -10.52 -2.81 -7.50
N MET A 52 -10.49 -1.49 -7.35
CA MET A 52 -11.74 -0.72 -7.34
C MET A 52 -12.18 -0.46 -8.79
N LYS A 53 -13.50 -0.51 -9.03
CA LYS A 53 -14.14 -0.53 -10.37
C LYS A 53 -13.80 0.64 -11.32
N LYS A 54 -13.11 1.67 -10.83
CA LYS A 54 -12.79 2.92 -11.53
C LYS A 54 -11.29 3.21 -11.67
N VAL A 55 -10.42 2.21 -11.48
CA VAL A 55 -8.97 2.43 -11.56
C VAL A 55 -8.35 1.69 -12.72
N ASP A 56 -7.69 2.46 -13.58
CA ASP A 56 -6.82 1.97 -14.64
C ASP A 56 -5.46 1.53 -14.06
N TRP A 57 -4.96 0.40 -14.56
CA TRP A 57 -3.81 -0.33 -14.00
C TRP A 57 -2.47 0.08 -14.60
N ASP A 58 -2.45 1.09 -15.48
CA ASP A 58 -1.29 1.50 -16.29
C ASP A 58 -0.12 2.14 -15.49
N ASP A 59 -0.17 2.13 -14.17
CA ASP A 59 0.84 2.77 -13.32
C ASP A 59 1.49 1.77 -12.36
N TRP A 60 2.29 2.24 -11.42
CA TRP A 60 3.04 1.48 -10.41
C TRP A 60 2.21 0.42 -9.64
N LEU A 61 0.88 0.50 -9.69
CA LEU A 61 -0.07 -0.48 -9.14
C LEU A 61 -0.08 -1.81 -9.92
N GLY A 62 0.28 -1.79 -11.21
CA GLY A 62 0.38 -2.97 -12.07
C GLY A 62 1.46 -3.97 -11.63
N PHE A 63 2.51 -3.50 -10.93
CA PHE A 63 3.59 -4.37 -10.43
C PHE A 63 3.13 -5.40 -9.38
N TYR A 64 2.02 -5.16 -8.70
CA TYR A 64 1.51 -6.06 -7.66
C TYR A 64 0.57 -7.16 -8.21
N CYS A 65 0.28 -7.16 -9.51
CA CYS A 65 -0.72 -8.04 -10.12
C CYS A 65 -0.14 -9.13 -11.06
N SER A 66 1.18 -9.33 -11.09
CA SER A 66 1.80 -10.42 -11.88
C SER A 66 1.79 -11.75 -11.17
#